data_AF-A0A2G9R8S2-F1
#
_entry.id   AF-A0A2G9R8S2-F1
#
_cell.length_a   1.000
_cell.length_b   1.000
_cell.length_c   1.000
_cell.angle_alpha   90.00
_cell.angle_beta   90.00
_cell.angle_gamma   90.00
#
_symmetry.space_group_name_H-M   'P 1'
#
loop_
_entity.id
_entity.type
_entity.pdbx_description
1 polymer ?
#
loop_
_entity_poly.entity_id
_entity_poly.type
_entity_poly.pdbx_seq_one_letter_code
_entity_poly.pdbx_strand_id
1 'polypeptide(L)'
;MKHKNDPFTPEEKQWQQLRRGRYVEFNLVYDRGTKFGLATPGSRIESILMSLPLTARWEYNHVPPPESREAEILGILREPKDWVH
;
A
#
# COMPACT_ATOMS: atom_id res chain seq x y z
N MET A 1 8.96 6.06 17.79
CA MET A 1 7.76 6.12 16.93
C MET A 1 7.17 7.52 17.00
N LYS A 2 7.58 8.43 16.11
CA LYS A 2 7.18 9.86 16.16
C LYS A 2 5.68 10.08 15.90
N HIS A 3 5.11 9.33 14.95
CA HIS A 3 3.74 9.53 14.44
C HIS A 3 2.72 8.47 14.92
N LYS A 4 3.08 7.63 15.91
CA LYS A 4 2.19 6.54 16.36
C LYS A 4 0.92 7.05 17.04
N ASN A 5 1.02 8.18 17.74
CA ASN A 5 -0.07 8.74 18.54
C ASN A 5 -0.71 9.96 17.87
N ASP A 6 -0.36 10.24 16.60
CA ASP A 6 -0.95 11.35 15.86
C ASP A 6 -2.45 11.07 15.69
N PRO A 7 -3.33 12.05 15.94
CA PRO A 7 -4.74 11.90 15.65
C PRO A 7 -4.94 11.72 14.15
N PHE A 8 -5.92 10.89 13.78
CA PHE A 8 -6.31 10.71 12.39
C PHE A 8 -7.83 10.70 12.27
N THR A 9 -8.31 11.16 11.14
CA THR A 9 -9.72 11.16 10.77
C THR A 9 -10.16 9.80 10.21
N PRO A 10 -11.45 9.46 10.25
CA PRO A 10 -11.98 8.28 9.56
C PRO A 10 -11.62 8.25 8.07
N GLU A 11 -11.57 9.41 7.41
CA GLU A 11 -11.22 9.58 6.00
C GLU A 11 -9.75 9.22 5.74
N GLU A 12 -8.83 9.71 6.58
CA GLU A 12 -7.40 9.32 6.52
C GLU A 12 -7.23 7.82 6.77
N LYS A 13 -8.05 7.22 7.65
CA LYS A 13 -8.04 5.78 7.88
C LYS A 13 -8.53 5.02 6.65
N GLN A 14 -9.58 5.47 5.98
CA GLN A 14 -10.06 4.89 4.73
C GLN A 14 -8.99 4.99 3.64
N TRP A 15 -8.36 6.16 3.50
CA TRP A 15 -7.24 6.35 2.58
C TRP A 15 -6.08 5.39 2.86
N GLN A 16 -5.70 5.20 4.13
CA GLN A 16 -4.70 4.21 4.51
C GLN A 16 -5.08 2.79 4.04
N GLN A 17 -6.36 2.41 4.12
CA GLN A 17 -6.83 1.10 3.65
C GLN A 17 -6.73 0.95 2.13
N LEU A 18 -7.02 2.01 1.37
CA LEU A 18 -6.83 2.03 -0.08
C LEU A 18 -5.34 1.92 -0.45
N ARG A 19 -4.46 2.63 0.26
CA ARG A 19 -3.00 2.51 0.07
C ARG A 19 -2.49 1.11 0.40
N ARG A 20 -3.04 0.45 1.42
CA ARG A 20 -2.75 -0.95 1.75
C ARG A 20 -3.23 -1.91 0.66
N GLY A 21 -4.36 -1.65 0.01
CA GLY A 21 -4.81 -2.41 -1.17
C GLY A 21 -3.78 -2.40 -2.29
N ARG A 22 -3.20 -1.23 -2.60
CA ARG A 22 -2.10 -1.11 -3.58
C ARG A 22 -0.84 -1.88 -3.19
N TYR A 23 -0.52 -1.93 -1.89
CA TYR A 23 0.61 -2.73 -1.40
C TYR A 23 0.37 -4.24 -1.60
N VAL A 24 -0.85 -4.71 -1.34
CA VAL A 24 -1.24 -6.10 -1.60
C VAL A 24 -1.15 -6.42 -3.09
N GLU A 25 -1.67 -5.55 -3.96
CA GLU A 25 -1.57 -5.69 -5.41
C GLU A 25 -0.11 -5.83 -5.87
N PHE A 26 0.79 -5.00 -5.35
CA PHE A 26 2.20 -5.08 -5.69
C PHE A 26 2.82 -6.44 -5.31
N ASN A 27 2.60 -6.89 -4.07
CA ASN A 27 3.16 -8.16 -3.60
C ASN A 27 2.62 -9.36 -4.40
N LEU A 28 1.32 -9.38 -4.72
CA LEU A 28 0.73 -10.52 -5.41
C LEU A 28 1.01 -10.54 -6.91
N VAL A 29 1.17 -9.38 -7.56
CA VAL A 29 1.29 -9.30 -9.03
C VAL A 29 2.73 -9.11 -9.49
N TYR A 30 3.50 -8.27 -8.81
CA TYR A 30 4.81 -7.80 -9.30
C TYR A 30 6.00 -8.28 -8.48
N ASP A 31 5.83 -8.55 -7.19
CA ASP A 31 6.94 -8.97 -6.36
C ASP A 31 7.45 -10.37 -6.75
N ARG A 32 8.71 -10.41 -7.20
CA ARG A 32 9.35 -11.65 -7.67
C ARG A 32 9.54 -12.65 -6.53
N GLY A 33 9.82 -12.17 -5.32
CA GLY A 33 10.03 -13.02 -4.14
C GLY A 33 8.76 -13.77 -3.75
N THR A 34 7.65 -13.04 -3.66
CA THR A 34 6.32 -13.60 -3.40
C THR A 34 5.92 -14.60 -4.48
N LYS A 35 6.06 -14.24 -5.76
CA LYS A 35 5.73 -15.13 -6.88
C LYS A 35 6.56 -16.41 -6.87
N PHE A 36 7.86 -16.31 -6.64
CA PHE A 36 8.76 -17.46 -6.55
C PHE A 36 8.42 -18.36 -5.36
N GLY A 37 8.19 -17.78 -4.18
CA GLY A 37 7.84 -18.52 -2.98
C GLY A 37 6.53 -19.30 -3.14
N LEU A 38 5.51 -18.68 -3.75
CA LEU A 38 4.23 -19.33 -4.01
C LEU A 38 4.34 -20.45 -5.06
N ALA A 39 5.27 -20.36 -6.00
CA ALA A 39 5.49 -21.37 -7.03
C ALA A 39 6.42 -22.52 -6.59
N THR A 40 7.14 -22.38 -5.47
CA THR A 40 8.14 -23.34 -5.01
C THR A 40 7.51 -24.39 -4.09
N PRO A 41 7.49 -25.68 -4.47
CA PRO A 41 6.94 -26.75 -3.64
C PRO A 41 7.58 -26.83 -2.25
N GLY A 42 6.79 -27.05 -1.21
CA GLY A 42 7.27 -27.14 0.17
C GLY A 42 7.56 -25.80 0.85
N SER A 43 7.33 -24.68 0.18
CA SER A 43 7.48 -23.35 0.79
C SER A 43 6.42 -23.07 1.86
N ARG A 44 6.82 -22.38 2.92
CA ARG A 44 5.92 -21.98 4.01
C ARG A 44 5.13 -20.73 3.64
N ILE A 45 3.87 -20.92 3.27
CA ILE A 45 2.98 -19.86 2.79
C ILE A 45 2.79 -18.75 3.82
N GLU A 46 2.70 -19.06 5.11
CA GLU A 46 2.55 -18.05 6.17
C GLU A 46 3.77 -17.12 6.25
N SER A 47 4.96 -17.64 5.95
CA SER A 47 6.18 -16.82 5.89
C SER A 47 6.20 -15.91 4.65
N ILE A 48 5.63 -16.35 3.53
CA ILE A 48 5.55 -15.56 2.29
C ILE A 48 4.52 -14.44 2.44
N LEU A 49 3.36 -14.74 3.01
CA LEU A 49 2.24 -13.80 3.14
C LEU A 49 2.31 -12.92 4.40
N MET A 50 3.36 -13.06 5.22
CA MET A 50 3.61 -12.22 6.40
C MET A 50 3.72 -10.73 6.09
N SER A 51 4.03 -10.37 4.83
CA SER A 51 4.08 -8.99 4.37
C SER A 51 2.69 -8.34 4.25
N LEU A 52 1.62 -9.13 4.16
CA LEU A 52 0.27 -8.61 3.93
C LEU A 52 -0.28 -7.92 5.19
N PRO A 53 -1.00 -6.79 5.03
CA PRO A 53 -1.59 -6.09 6.15
C PRO A 53 -2.80 -6.84 6.70
N LEU A 54 -3.12 -6.61 7.98
CA LEU A 54 -4.31 -7.17 8.64
C LEU A 54 -5.62 -6.81 7.90
N THR A 55 -5.70 -5.58 7.38
CA THR A 55 -6.84 -5.08 6.62
C THR A 55 -6.38 -4.23 5.45
N ALA A 56 -7.09 -4.35 4.33
CA ALA A 56 -6.95 -3.55 3.12
C ALA A 56 -8.33 -3.32 2.49
N ARG A 57 -8.45 -2.32 1.63
CA ARG A 57 -9.70 -1.95 0.96
C ARG A 57 -9.47 -1.68 -0.52
N TRP A 58 -10.47 -2.03 -1.32
CA TRP A 58 -10.55 -1.72 -2.75
C TRP A 58 -11.86 -1.00 -3.01
N GLU A 59 -11.79 0.07 -3.78
CA GLU A 59 -12.94 0.83 -4.23
C GLU A 59 -12.84 1.05 -5.74
N TYR A 60 -13.99 0.94 -6.40
CA TYR A 60 -14.07 1.21 -7.83
C TYR A 60 -13.95 2.71 -8.09
N ASN A 61 -13.03 3.09 -8.98
CA ASN A 61 -12.84 4.45 -9.48
C ASN A 61 -12.78 5.54 -8.39
N HIS A 62 -12.15 5.25 -7.25
CA HIS A 62 -11.93 6.25 -6.19
C HIS A 62 -10.98 7.35 -6.69
N VAL A 63 -11.45 8.60 -6.68
CA VAL A 63 -10.68 9.79 -7.05
C VAL A 63 -10.65 10.73 -5.84
N PRO A 64 -9.46 11.02 -5.28
CA PRO A 64 -9.37 11.96 -4.16
C PRO A 64 -9.71 13.39 -4.62
N PRO A 65 -10.16 14.26 -3.70
CA PRO A 65 -10.40 15.66 -4.00
C PRO A 65 -9.15 16.33 -4.60
N PRO A 66 -9.31 17.23 -5.59
CA PRO A 66 -8.21 18.04 -6.08
C PRO A 66 -7.54 18.81 -4.93
N GLU A 67 -6.22 19.02 -5.04
CA GLU A 67 -5.41 19.77 -4.04
C GLU A 67 -5.36 19.14 -2.63
N SER A 68 -5.87 17.91 -2.45
CA SER A 68 -5.75 17.18 -1.19
C SER A 68 -4.37 16.51 -1.02
N ARG A 69 -4.05 16.11 0.21
CA ARG A 69 -2.83 15.35 0.52
C ARG A 69 -2.80 14.00 -0.20
N GLU A 70 -3.98 13.41 -0.40
CA GLU A 70 -4.18 12.17 -1.16
C GLU A 70 -3.88 12.38 -2.65
N ALA A 71 -4.31 13.50 -3.23
CA ALA A 71 -3.96 13.86 -4.60
C ALA A 71 -2.45 14.13 -4.76
N GLU A 72 -1.83 14.84 -3.80
CA GLU A 72 -0.39 15.11 -3.78
C GLU A 72 0.43 13.81 -3.80
N ILE A 73 0.13 12.86 -2.89
CA ILE A 73 0.88 11.60 -2.85
C ILE A 73 0.67 10.77 -4.12
N LEU A 74 -0.51 10.80 -4.73
CA LEU A 74 -0.73 10.13 -6.03
C LEU A 74 0.11 10.77 -7.14
N GLY A 75 0.28 12.10 -7.14
CA GLY A 75 1.18 12.79 -8.05
C GLY A 75 2.61 12.30 -7.91
N ILE A 76 3.14 12.31 -6.67
CA ILE A 76 4.50 11.83 -6.37
C ILE A 76 4.70 10.36 -6.75
N LEU A 77 3.69 9.51 -6.57
CA LEU A 77 3.80 8.09 -6.92
C LEU A 77 3.77 7.84 -8.43
N ARG A 78 3.19 8.75 -9.21
CA ARG A 78 3.21 8.70 -10.68
C ARG A 78 4.51 9.28 -11.23
N GLU A 79 4.95 10.38 -10.64
CA GLU A 79 6.16 11.12 -11.01
C GLU A 79 7.05 11.22 -9.76
N PRO A 80 7.92 10.22 -9.52
CA PRO A 80 8.80 10.22 -8.37
C PRO A 80 9.67 11.47 -8.33
N LYS A 81 9.60 12.19 -7.23
CA LYS A 81 10.43 13.39 -7.01
C LYS A 81 11.73 13.06 -6.32
N ASP A 82 12.68 13.96 -6.50
CA ASP A 82 13.92 13.98 -5.75
C ASP A 82 13.69 14.58 -4.34
N TRP A 83 14.38 14.04 -3.34
CA TRP A 83 14.17 14.36 -1.93
C TRP A 83 15.38 14.97 -1.23
N VAL A 84 16.57 14.89 -1.82
CA VAL A 84 17.85 15.21 -1.13
C VAL A 84 18.59 16.38 -1.78
N HIS A 85 18.13 16.85 -2.93
CA HIS A 85 18.77 17.90 -3.71
C HIS A 85 18.10 19.27 -3.50
#